data_AF-A0A4Q3JCA8-F1
#
_entry.id   AF-A0A4Q3JCA8-F1
#
_cell.length_a   1.000
_cell.length_b   1.000
_cell.length_c   1.000
_cell.angle_alpha   90.00
_cell.angle_beta   90.00
_cell.angle_gamma   90.00
#
_symmetry.space_group_name_H-M   'P 1'
#
loop_
_entity.id
_entity.type
_entity.pdbx_description
1 polymer ?
#
loop_
_entity_poly.entity_id
_entity_poly.type
_entity_poly.pdbx_seq_one_letter_code
_entity_poly.pdbx_strand_id
1 'polypeptide(L)'
;MADYLQRAGLSVDNQLVDFVEKEAIPGTKVTPEVFWSGLAGLVAQFMPRNRELLALRDKLQGQIDDWHRQNGPVAANPDGYERFLRDIGYLVAEPTDFTIKTSGLDPEITALCGPQLVVPVSNARYALNAANARWGSLYDALYGSDVISREGELAAGKGFNPKRGAAVVAYAAAFLDKAFPLAKGSHKDVTAYVVAETVV
;
A
#
# COMPACT_ATOMS: atom_id res chain seq x y z
N MET A 1 28.37 18.50 -9.55
CA MET A 1 28.90 17.34 -10.31
C MET A 1 28.90 16.17 -9.35
N ALA A 2 28.29 15.05 -9.74
CA ALA A 2 28.36 13.83 -8.94
C ALA A 2 29.82 13.38 -8.87
N ASP A 3 30.37 13.34 -7.66
CA ASP A 3 31.66 12.70 -7.42
C ASP A 3 31.39 11.23 -7.11
N TYR A 4 32.09 10.32 -7.78
CA TYR A 4 31.85 8.89 -7.66
C TYR A 4 32.98 8.23 -6.87
N LEU A 5 32.61 7.43 -5.88
CA LEU A 5 33.55 6.68 -5.06
C LEU A 5 33.52 5.21 -5.43
N GLN A 6 34.69 4.58 -5.43
CA GLN A 6 34.80 3.14 -5.61
C GLN A 6 34.46 2.42 -4.30
N ARG A 7 33.56 1.44 -4.39
CA ARG A 7 33.14 0.56 -3.27
C ARG A 7 33.00 -0.86 -3.78
N ALA A 8 33.93 -1.75 -3.38
CA ALA A 8 33.91 -3.16 -3.78
C ALA A 8 33.73 -3.40 -5.29
N GLY A 9 34.36 -2.57 -6.13
CA GLY A 9 34.25 -2.64 -7.60
C GLY A 9 33.03 -1.94 -8.21
N LEU A 10 32.18 -1.32 -7.40
CA LEU A 10 31.09 -0.45 -7.84
C LEU A 10 31.54 1.02 -7.86
N SER A 11 31.06 1.77 -8.85
CA SER A 11 31.14 3.23 -8.88
C SER A 11 29.86 3.81 -8.29
N VAL A 12 29.92 4.37 -7.09
CA VAL A 12 28.75 4.82 -6.32
C VAL A 12 28.80 6.33 -6.12
N ASP A 13 27.68 7.01 -6.31
CA ASP A 13 27.56 8.45 -6.05
C ASP A 13 27.92 8.78 -4.59
N ASN A 14 28.75 9.81 -4.38
CA ASN A 14 29.27 10.16 -3.07
C ASN A 14 28.17 10.48 -2.04
N GLN A 15 27.03 11.05 -2.45
CA GLN A 15 25.93 11.34 -1.54
C GLN A 15 25.30 10.06 -1.01
N LEU A 16 25.17 9.04 -1.86
CA LEU A 16 24.67 7.73 -1.45
C LEU A 16 25.66 7.02 -0.52
N VAL A 17 26.96 7.11 -0.81
CA VAL A 17 27.99 6.56 0.07
C VAL A 17 27.93 7.20 1.45
N ASP A 18 27.88 8.53 1.50
CA ASP A 18 27.82 9.27 2.75
C ASP A 18 26.54 8.94 3.54
N PHE A 19 25.38 8.91 2.90
CA PHE A 19 24.12 8.53 3.54
C PHE A 19 24.19 7.12 4.13
N VAL A 20 24.65 6.14 3.35
CA VAL A 20 24.72 4.74 3.80
C VAL A 20 25.69 4.60 4.99
N GLU A 21 26.90 5.15 4.87
CA GLU A 21 27.97 4.94 5.85
C GLU A 21 27.76 5.76 7.13
N LYS A 22 27.20 6.98 7.02
CA LYS A 22 27.08 7.93 8.15
C LYS A 22 25.70 7.95 8.79
N GLU A 23 24.65 7.53 8.09
CA GLU A 23 23.26 7.62 8.59
C GLU A 23 22.56 6.26 8.67
N ALA A 24 22.65 5.42 7.63
CA ALA A 24 21.87 4.18 7.58
C ALA A 24 22.51 3.00 8.34
N ILE A 25 23.83 2.83 8.23
CA ILE A 25 24.57 1.73 8.88
C ILE A 25 24.73 1.91 10.40
N PRO A 26 25.03 3.11 10.93
CA PRO A 26 25.21 3.27 12.38
C PRO A 26 24.01 2.78 13.19
N GLY A 27 24.26 1.99 14.23
CA GLY A 27 23.21 1.37 15.05
C GLY A 27 22.75 -0.02 14.56
N THR A 28 23.18 -0.44 13.37
CA THR A 28 23.02 -1.82 12.90
C THR A 28 24.20 -2.71 13.34
N LYS A 29 24.14 -4.01 13.02
CA LYS A 29 25.24 -4.98 13.25
C LYS A 29 26.13 -5.20 12.02
N VAL A 30 26.02 -4.37 10.99
CA VAL A 30 26.69 -4.54 9.70
C VAL A 30 27.79 -3.49 9.57
N THR A 31 28.96 -3.85 9.03
CA THR A 31 30.02 -2.87 8.71
C THR A 31 29.88 -2.37 7.27
N PRO A 32 30.37 -1.16 6.94
CA PRO A 32 30.39 -0.67 5.56
C PRO A 32 31.03 -1.64 4.57
N GLU A 33 32.14 -2.28 4.94
CA GLU A 33 32.85 -3.22 4.06
C GLU A 33 31.99 -4.45 3.74
N VAL A 34 31.31 -5.02 4.75
CA VAL A 34 30.40 -6.15 4.58
C VAL A 34 29.20 -5.75 3.73
N PHE A 35 28.64 -4.55 3.96
CA PHE A 35 27.51 -4.04 3.17
C PHE A 35 27.88 -3.88 1.69
N TRP A 36 28.96 -3.16 1.38
CA TRP A 36 29.33 -2.87 -0.02
C TRP A 36 29.78 -4.10 -0.78
N SER A 37 30.58 -4.97 -0.16
CA SER A 37 30.98 -6.24 -0.79
C SER A 37 29.78 -7.17 -1.02
N GLY A 38 28.84 -7.23 -0.07
CA GLY A 38 27.58 -7.95 -0.23
C GLY A 38 26.74 -7.41 -1.38
N LEU A 39 26.54 -6.08 -1.45
CA LEU A 39 25.80 -5.44 -2.54
C LEU A 39 26.45 -5.71 -3.90
N ALA A 40 27.76 -5.56 -4.01
CA ALA A 40 28.50 -5.84 -5.25
C ALA A 40 28.34 -7.30 -5.69
N GLY A 41 28.42 -8.24 -4.74
CA GLY A 41 28.18 -9.66 -4.99
C GLY A 41 26.77 -9.94 -5.51
N LEU A 42 25.75 -9.36 -4.86
CA LEU A 42 24.34 -9.51 -5.29
C LEU A 42 24.11 -8.91 -6.69
N VAL A 43 24.66 -7.72 -6.96
CA VAL A 43 24.57 -7.07 -8.27
C VAL A 43 25.21 -7.95 -9.35
N ALA A 44 26.42 -8.44 -9.11
CA ALA A 44 27.13 -9.32 -10.05
C ALA A 44 26.34 -10.61 -10.33
N GLN A 45 25.77 -11.22 -9.29
CA GLN A 45 25.03 -12.46 -9.39
C GLN A 45 23.67 -12.30 -10.10
N PHE A 46 22.89 -11.28 -9.75
CA PHE A 46 21.48 -11.20 -10.15
C PHE A 46 21.18 -10.25 -11.31
N MET A 47 22.06 -9.29 -11.64
CA MET A 47 21.81 -8.38 -12.77
C MET A 47 21.76 -9.05 -14.15
N PRO A 48 22.54 -10.11 -14.46
CA PRO A 48 22.38 -10.85 -15.70
C PRO A 48 20.97 -11.41 -15.84
N ARG A 49 20.46 -12.07 -14.80
CA ARG A 49 19.10 -12.62 -14.77
C ARG A 49 18.03 -11.53 -14.86
N ASN A 50 18.22 -10.39 -14.20
CA ASN A 50 17.29 -9.26 -14.30
C ASN A 50 17.15 -8.76 -15.74
N ARG A 51 18.27 -8.62 -16.48
CA ARG A 51 18.25 -8.25 -17.90
C ARG A 51 17.54 -9.29 -18.78
N GLU A 52 17.78 -10.58 -18.54
CA GLU A 52 17.08 -11.65 -19.24
C GLU A 52 15.56 -11.58 -19.05
N LEU A 53 15.11 -11.30 -17.82
CA LEU A 53 13.68 -11.19 -17.51
C LEU A 53 13.03 -9.99 -18.21
N LEU A 54 13.74 -8.87 -18.38
CA LEU A 54 13.26 -7.74 -19.16
C LEU A 54 13.18 -8.08 -20.65
N ALA A 55 14.23 -8.70 -21.20
CA ALA A 55 14.23 -9.13 -22.60
C ALA A 55 13.12 -10.16 -22.90
N LEU A 56 12.80 -11.02 -21.92
CA LEU A 56 11.66 -11.95 -22.04
C LEU A 56 10.32 -11.19 -22.14
N ARG A 57 10.13 -10.11 -21.37
CA ARG A 57 8.91 -9.28 -21.47
C ARG A 57 8.80 -8.64 -22.85
N ASP A 58 9.89 -8.06 -23.35
CA ASP A 58 9.91 -7.43 -24.68
C ASP A 58 9.62 -8.46 -25.78
N LYS A 59 10.20 -9.66 -25.68
CA LYS A 59 9.94 -10.77 -26.60
C LYS A 59 8.46 -11.17 -26.58
N LEU A 60 7.89 -11.42 -25.40
CA LEU A 60 6.49 -11.84 -25.27
C LEU A 60 5.53 -10.77 -25.83
N GLN A 61 5.77 -9.50 -25.51
CA GLN A 61 4.98 -8.40 -26.04
C GLN A 61 5.09 -8.31 -27.57
N GLY A 62 6.30 -8.42 -28.12
CA GLY A 62 6.50 -8.41 -29.58
C GLY A 62 5.75 -9.55 -30.29
N GLN A 63 5.74 -10.75 -29.72
CA GLN A 63 4.98 -11.88 -30.25
C GLN A 63 3.46 -11.61 -30.21
N ILE A 64 2.95 -11.00 -29.13
CA ILE A 64 1.54 -10.62 -29.01
C ILE A 64 1.18 -9.56 -30.06
N ASP A 65 2.03 -8.56 -30.25
CA ASP A 65 1.83 -7.52 -31.27
C ASP A 65 1.81 -8.12 -32.69
N ASP A 66 2.72 -9.06 -32.99
CA ASP A 66 2.75 -9.80 -34.26
C ASP A 66 1.47 -10.60 -34.46
N TRP A 67 1.00 -11.30 -33.42
CA TRP A 67 -0.21 -12.10 -33.50
C TRP A 67 -1.43 -11.26 -33.86
N HIS A 68 -1.61 -10.10 -33.21
CA HIS A 68 -2.71 -9.19 -33.52
C HIS A 68 -2.63 -8.59 -34.92
N ARG A 69 -1.43 -8.25 -35.41
CA ARG A 69 -1.24 -7.77 -36.79
C ARG A 69 -1.65 -8.80 -37.83
N GLN A 70 -1.48 -10.09 -37.54
CA GLN A 70 -1.77 -11.19 -38.46
C GLN A 70 -3.21 -11.70 -38.36
N ASN A 71 -3.79 -11.72 -37.15
CA ASN A 71 -5.05 -12.40 -36.87
C ASN A 71 -6.21 -11.43 -36.56
N GLY A 72 -5.93 -10.15 -36.36
CA GLY A 72 -6.94 -9.15 -36.01
C GLY A 72 -7.43 -9.27 -34.56
N PRO A 73 -8.70 -8.90 -34.28
CA PRO A 73 -9.22 -8.84 -32.91
C PRO A 73 -9.45 -10.24 -32.31
N VAL A 74 -9.14 -10.39 -31.01
CA VAL A 74 -9.31 -11.66 -30.25
C VAL A 74 -10.74 -12.19 -30.33
N ALA A 75 -11.75 -11.30 -30.33
CA ALA A 75 -13.16 -11.69 -30.35
C ALA A 75 -13.54 -12.55 -31.56
N ALA A 76 -12.78 -12.48 -32.66
CA ALA A 76 -13.00 -13.33 -33.84
C ALA A 76 -12.50 -14.77 -33.64
N ASN A 77 -11.50 -15.00 -32.76
CA ASN A 77 -10.97 -16.32 -32.44
C ASN A 77 -10.33 -16.38 -31.03
N PRO A 78 -11.14 -16.45 -29.96
CA PRO A 78 -10.63 -16.49 -28.59
C PRO A 78 -9.79 -17.74 -28.29
N ASP A 79 -10.25 -18.92 -28.72
CA ASP A 79 -9.54 -20.20 -28.49
C ASP A 79 -8.17 -20.21 -29.16
N GLY A 80 -8.07 -19.64 -30.36
CA GLY A 80 -6.80 -19.50 -31.09
C GLY A 80 -5.83 -18.56 -30.38
N TYR A 81 -6.33 -17.50 -29.75
CA TYR A 81 -5.50 -16.58 -28.97
C TYR A 81 -5.00 -17.24 -27.68
N GLU A 82 -5.86 -17.96 -26.95
CA GLU A 82 -5.43 -18.68 -25.75
C GLU A 82 -4.35 -19.72 -26.08
N ARG A 83 -4.55 -20.52 -27.14
CA ARG A 83 -3.54 -21.49 -27.59
C ARG A 83 -2.21 -20.80 -27.90
N PHE A 84 -2.25 -19.70 -28.65
CA PHE A 84 -1.05 -18.91 -28.94
C PHE A 84 -0.33 -18.45 -27.66
N LEU A 85 -1.06 -17.91 -26.67
CA LEU A 85 -0.46 -17.47 -25.42
C LEU A 85 0.19 -18.61 -24.63
N ARG A 86 -0.36 -19.83 -24.71
CA ARG A 86 0.27 -21.03 -24.15
C ARG A 86 1.51 -21.44 -24.94
N ASP A 87 1.44 -21.41 -26.28
CA ASP A 87 2.55 -21.78 -27.17
C ASP A 87 3.79 -20.89 -26.98
N ILE A 88 3.61 -19.59 -26.73
CA ILE A 88 4.73 -18.67 -26.43
C ILE A 88 5.20 -18.74 -24.97
N GLY A 89 4.53 -19.52 -24.12
CA GLY A 89 4.84 -19.66 -22.69
C GLY A 89 4.38 -18.49 -21.82
N TYR A 90 3.45 -17.66 -22.31
CA TYR A 90 2.83 -16.58 -21.53
C TYR A 90 1.83 -17.14 -20.52
N LEU A 91 0.90 -18.00 -20.99
CA LEU A 91 0.00 -18.76 -20.14
C LEU A 91 0.64 -20.11 -19.80
N VAL A 92 1.05 -20.26 -18.54
CA VAL A 92 1.64 -21.50 -18.04
C VAL A 92 0.57 -22.42 -17.43
N ALA A 93 0.93 -23.69 -17.21
CA ALA A 93 0.06 -24.62 -16.49
C ALA A 93 -0.15 -24.15 -15.06
N GLU A 94 -1.38 -24.29 -14.57
CA GLU A 94 -1.71 -24.04 -13.17
C GLU A 94 -0.93 -25.03 -12.28
N PRO A 95 -0.28 -24.57 -11.20
CA PRO A 95 0.38 -25.47 -10.26
C PRO A 95 -0.66 -26.30 -9.49
N THR A 96 -0.24 -27.43 -8.93
CA THR A 96 -1.08 -28.20 -8.00
C THR A 96 -1.41 -27.40 -6.75
N ASP A 97 -2.58 -27.66 -6.16
CA ASP A 97 -3.00 -27.07 -4.88
C ASP A 97 -1.90 -27.13 -3.82
N PHE A 98 -1.69 -26.01 -3.13
CA PHE A 98 -0.77 -25.90 -2.01
C PHE A 98 -1.25 -24.84 -1.01
N THR A 99 -0.66 -24.86 0.19
CA THR A 99 -0.88 -23.84 1.20
C THR A 99 0.41 -23.06 1.43
N ILE A 100 0.33 -21.73 1.46
CA ILE A 100 1.46 -20.88 1.79
C ILE A 100 1.98 -21.19 3.20
N LYS A 101 3.29 -21.10 3.41
CA LYS A 101 3.96 -21.45 4.69
C LYS A 101 4.53 -20.24 5.43
N THR A 102 4.15 -19.04 5.02
CA THR A 102 4.68 -17.79 5.57
C THR A 102 4.30 -17.64 7.04
N SER A 103 5.27 -17.32 7.89
CA SER A 103 5.09 -17.18 9.34
C SER A 103 5.84 -15.95 9.88
N GLY A 104 5.57 -15.54 11.12
CA GLY A 104 6.25 -14.42 11.77
C GLY A 104 5.81 -13.05 11.23
N LEU A 105 4.58 -12.96 10.73
CA LEU A 105 3.98 -11.72 10.24
C LEU A 105 3.16 -11.04 11.35
N ASP A 106 3.07 -9.71 11.28
CA ASP A 106 2.28 -8.92 12.21
C ASP A 106 0.76 -9.16 12.08
N PRO A 107 -0.03 -8.97 13.16
CA PRO A 107 -1.49 -9.08 13.13
C PRO A 107 -2.17 -8.18 12.11
N GLU A 108 -1.62 -6.98 11.86
CA GLU A 108 -2.09 -6.02 10.86
C GLU A 108 -2.14 -6.59 9.44
N ILE A 109 -1.33 -7.62 9.14
CA ILE A 109 -1.28 -8.28 7.83
C ILE A 109 -2.08 -9.59 7.84
N THR A 110 -2.11 -10.29 8.97
CA THR A 110 -2.60 -11.68 9.03
C THR A 110 -4.04 -11.84 9.49
N ALA A 111 -4.54 -10.94 10.34
CA ALA A 111 -5.80 -11.13 11.05
C ALA A 111 -6.75 -9.92 11.00
N LEU A 112 -6.22 -8.73 10.73
CA LEU A 112 -7.02 -7.51 10.69
C LEU A 112 -7.44 -7.17 9.26
N CYS A 113 -8.73 -6.93 9.04
CA CYS A 113 -9.24 -6.37 7.80
C CYS A 113 -9.40 -4.86 7.94
N GLY A 114 -8.72 -4.08 7.11
CA GLY A 114 -8.81 -2.63 7.18
C GLY A 114 -8.19 -1.90 5.98
N PRO A 115 -8.30 -0.56 5.94
CA PRO A 115 -7.70 0.25 4.90
C PRO A 115 -6.17 0.18 4.89
N GLN A 116 -5.58 0.29 3.69
CA GLN A 116 -4.14 0.45 3.50
C GLN A 116 -3.86 1.77 2.76
N LEU A 117 -3.02 2.61 3.36
CA LEU A 117 -2.65 3.92 2.81
C LEU A 117 -1.33 3.83 2.02
N VAL A 118 -1.27 4.50 0.88
CA VAL A 118 -0.06 4.62 0.04
C VAL A 118 0.33 6.09 -0.04
N VAL A 119 1.62 6.38 0.18
CA VAL A 119 2.14 7.76 0.29
C VAL A 119 3.55 7.86 -0.30
N PRO A 120 3.95 8.99 -0.92
CA PRO A 120 5.32 9.18 -1.36
C PRO A 120 6.25 9.39 -0.17
N VAL A 121 7.22 8.49 0.02
CA VAL A 121 8.21 8.57 1.10
C VAL A 121 9.13 9.79 0.98
N SER A 122 9.29 10.34 -0.22
CA SER A 122 10.07 11.56 -0.47
C SER A 122 9.45 12.83 0.11
N ASN A 123 8.19 12.79 0.57
CA ASN A 123 7.56 13.88 1.30
C ASN A 123 7.42 13.51 2.78
N ALA A 124 8.33 14.03 3.61
CA ALA A 124 8.37 13.74 5.04
C ALA A 124 7.06 14.09 5.78
N ARG A 125 6.39 15.18 5.40
CA ARG A 125 5.10 15.57 6.01
C ARG A 125 4.03 14.53 5.71
N TYR A 126 3.98 14.03 4.48
CA TYR A 126 3.01 13.02 4.10
C TYR A 126 3.32 11.68 4.75
N ALA A 127 4.59 11.27 4.81
CA ALA A 127 5.01 10.05 5.50
C ALA A 127 4.64 10.09 6.99
N LEU A 128 4.89 11.19 7.69
CA LEU A 128 4.50 11.36 9.11
C LEU A 128 2.98 11.32 9.29
N ASN A 129 2.23 12.03 8.45
CA ASN A 129 0.78 11.99 8.50
C ASN A 129 0.24 10.58 8.25
N ALA A 130 0.83 9.84 7.31
CA ALA A 130 0.44 8.47 6.99
C ALA A 130 0.75 7.50 8.13
N ALA A 131 1.93 7.62 8.76
CA ALA A 131 2.29 6.82 9.93
C ALA A 131 1.31 7.05 11.10
N ASN A 132 0.87 8.29 11.31
CA ASN A 132 -0.08 8.65 12.36
C ASN A 132 -1.54 8.35 11.98
N ALA A 133 -1.84 8.03 10.72
CA ALA A 133 -3.20 7.79 10.24
C ALA A 133 -3.81 6.46 10.72
N ARG A 134 -3.09 5.68 11.54
CA ARG A 134 -3.66 4.50 12.22
C ARG A 134 -4.90 4.85 13.03
N TRP A 135 -4.92 6.05 13.61
CA TRP A 135 -6.07 6.60 14.33
C TRP A 135 -6.45 7.95 13.73
N GLY A 136 -7.72 8.08 13.34
CA GLY A 136 -8.26 9.29 12.75
C GLY A 136 -9.53 9.73 13.47
N SER A 137 -9.74 11.05 13.52
CA SER A 137 -10.98 11.63 14.01
C SER A 137 -12.11 11.41 13.00
N LEU A 138 -13.08 10.55 13.35
CA LEU A 138 -14.28 10.36 12.53
C LEU A 138 -15.06 11.68 12.36
N TYR A 139 -15.07 12.52 13.39
CA TYR A 139 -15.77 13.80 13.33
C TYR A 139 -15.13 14.75 12.33
N ASP A 140 -13.80 14.84 12.31
CA ASP A 140 -13.09 15.67 11.34
C ASP A 140 -13.23 15.13 9.92
N ALA A 141 -13.20 13.80 9.75
CA ALA A 141 -13.42 13.16 8.47
C ALA A 141 -14.84 13.47 7.93
N LEU A 142 -15.88 13.37 8.76
CA LEU A 142 -17.26 13.67 8.37
C LEU A 142 -17.48 15.18 8.15
N TYR A 143 -16.99 16.02 9.06
CA TYR A 143 -17.18 17.47 8.98
C TYR A 143 -16.41 18.07 7.80
N GLY A 144 -15.17 17.62 7.59
CA GLY A 144 -14.23 18.15 6.60
C GLY A 144 -14.41 17.61 5.19
N SER A 145 -15.23 16.57 4.98
CA SER A 145 -15.53 15.99 3.66
C SER A 145 -16.93 16.40 3.18
N ASP A 146 -17.41 15.75 2.12
CA ASP A 146 -18.75 15.86 1.53
C ASP A 146 -19.68 14.69 1.92
N VAL A 147 -19.23 13.77 2.79
CA VAL A 147 -20.08 12.68 3.33
C VAL A 147 -21.34 13.25 3.99
N ILE A 148 -21.19 14.36 4.72
CA ILE A 148 -22.32 15.21 5.13
C ILE A 148 -22.49 16.30 4.08
N SER A 149 -23.70 16.39 3.51
CA SER A 149 -24.07 17.39 2.49
C SER A 149 -23.55 18.78 2.84
N ARG A 150 -23.07 19.49 1.81
CA ARG A 150 -22.50 20.84 1.93
C ARG A 150 -23.48 21.95 1.53
N GLU A 151 -24.75 21.60 1.35
CA GLU A 151 -25.76 22.54 0.89
C GLU A 151 -26.50 23.21 2.06
N GLY A 152 -27.01 24.41 1.79
CA GLY A 152 -27.85 25.17 2.72
C GLY A 152 -27.22 25.35 4.09
N GLU A 153 -27.98 25.02 5.14
CA GLU A 153 -27.58 25.22 6.53
C GLU A 153 -26.50 24.23 7.02
N LEU A 154 -26.18 23.20 6.23
CA LEU A 154 -25.13 22.22 6.53
C LEU A 154 -23.78 22.57 5.89
N ALA A 155 -23.73 23.64 5.08
CA ALA A 155 -22.50 24.12 4.48
C ALA A 155 -21.44 24.42 5.54
N ALA A 156 -20.20 24.00 5.29
CA ALA A 156 -19.07 24.38 6.13
C ALA A 156 -18.79 25.88 5.96
N GLY A 157 -18.74 26.63 7.07
CA GLY A 157 -18.36 28.03 7.09
C GLY A 157 -16.87 28.23 7.38
N LYS A 158 -16.45 29.50 7.52
CA LYS A 158 -15.09 29.85 7.99
C LYS A 158 -14.80 29.40 9.42
N GLY A 159 -15.85 29.16 10.21
CA GLY A 159 -15.77 28.63 11.57
C GLY A 159 -16.70 27.44 11.75
N PHE A 160 -16.85 27.01 13.01
CA PHE A 160 -17.76 25.92 13.36
C PHE A 160 -19.21 26.30 13.05
N ASN A 161 -19.89 25.45 12.29
CA ASN A 161 -21.32 25.52 12.03
C ASN A 161 -22.03 24.50 12.94
N PRO A 162 -22.80 24.95 13.96
CA PRO A 162 -23.49 24.06 14.88
C PRO A 162 -24.48 23.09 14.21
N LYS A 163 -25.15 23.50 13.13
CA LYS A 163 -26.10 22.63 12.41
C LYS A 163 -25.37 21.49 11.70
N ARG A 164 -24.22 21.78 11.07
CA ARG A 164 -23.34 20.75 10.51
C ARG A 164 -22.76 19.84 11.60
N GLY A 165 -22.31 20.42 12.71
CA GLY A 165 -21.80 19.67 13.86
C GLY A 165 -22.82 18.68 14.42
N ALA A 166 -24.08 19.09 14.56
CA ALA A 166 -25.18 18.22 14.97
C ALA A 166 -25.41 17.06 13.98
N ALA A 167 -25.32 17.32 12.67
CA ALA A 167 -25.42 16.27 11.65
C ALA A 167 -24.27 15.25 11.73
N VAL A 168 -23.05 15.71 12.01
CA VAL A 168 -21.89 14.83 12.24
C VAL A 168 -22.08 13.94 13.47
N VAL A 169 -22.56 14.52 14.60
CA VAL A 169 -22.87 13.76 15.82
C VAL A 169 -23.95 12.71 15.56
N ALA A 170 -25.01 13.08 14.84
CA ALA A 170 -26.09 12.15 14.49
C ALA A 170 -25.58 10.99 13.61
N TYR A 171 -24.72 11.27 12.64
CA TYR A 171 -24.07 10.23 11.83
C TYR A 171 -23.22 9.29 12.69
N ALA A 172 -22.40 9.84 13.58
CA ALA A 172 -21.55 9.04 14.46
C ALA A 172 -22.37 8.16 15.42
N ALA A 173 -23.46 8.69 16.00
CA ALA A 173 -24.37 7.90 16.83
C ALA A 173 -24.99 6.74 16.05
N ALA A 174 -25.44 6.97 14.81
CA ALA A 174 -25.98 5.91 13.95
C ALA A 174 -24.92 4.86 13.57
N PHE A 175 -23.66 5.28 13.38
CA PHE A 175 -22.54 4.35 13.19
C PHE A 175 -22.33 3.48 14.43
N LEU A 176 -22.36 4.07 15.64
CA LEU A 176 -22.24 3.33 16.89
C LEU A 176 -23.40 2.33 17.08
N ASP A 177 -24.65 2.72 16.80
CA ASP A 177 -25.80 1.80 16.84
C ASP A 177 -25.64 0.58 15.93
N LYS A 178 -24.98 0.75 14.78
CA LYS A 178 -24.72 -0.34 13.83
C LYS A 178 -23.55 -1.22 14.26
N ALA A 179 -22.44 -0.62 14.70
CA ALA A 179 -21.19 -1.32 14.98
C ALA A 179 -21.15 -1.91 16.40
N PHE A 180 -21.79 -1.25 17.36
CA PHE A 180 -21.75 -1.56 18.79
C PHE A 180 -23.15 -1.41 19.41
N PRO A 181 -24.16 -2.17 18.95
CA PRO A 181 -25.55 -1.96 19.34
C PRO A 181 -25.77 -2.08 20.86
N LEU A 182 -26.55 -1.15 21.41
CA LEU A 182 -27.06 -1.26 22.78
C LEU A 182 -28.14 -2.34 22.85
N ALA A 183 -28.24 -3.05 23.98
CA ALA A 183 -29.30 -4.04 24.21
C ALA A 183 -30.71 -3.41 24.10
N LYS A 184 -30.84 -2.14 24.50
CA LYS A 184 -32.05 -1.32 24.36
C LYS A 184 -31.66 0.14 24.13
N GLY A 185 -32.45 0.85 23.32
CA GLY A 185 -32.24 2.26 23.03
C GLY A 185 -31.26 2.52 21.88
N SER A 186 -30.81 3.76 21.75
CA SER A 186 -29.87 4.23 20.72
C SER A 186 -28.78 5.09 21.35
N HIS A 187 -27.58 5.04 20.78
CA HIS A 187 -26.44 5.89 21.12
C HIS A 187 -26.76 7.40 21.00
N LYS A 188 -27.77 7.77 20.21
CA LYS A 188 -28.27 9.14 20.11
C LYS A 188 -28.76 9.70 21.45
N ASP A 189 -29.36 8.85 22.29
CA ASP A 189 -30.05 9.25 23.51
C ASP A 189 -29.19 9.04 24.78
N VAL A 190 -27.93 8.63 24.61
CA VAL A 190 -27.00 8.38 25.71
C VAL A 190 -26.58 9.69 26.38
N THR A 191 -26.64 9.72 27.71
CA THR A 191 -26.22 10.86 28.53
C THR A 191 -24.87 10.64 29.23
N ALA A 192 -24.45 9.39 29.41
CA ALA A 192 -23.16 9.03 30.01
C ALA A 192 -22.72 7.62 29.58
N TYR A 193 -21.41 7.43 29.46
CA TYR A 193 -20.77 6.12 29.39
C TYR A 193 -20.02 5.89 30.71
N VAL A 194 -20.35 4.81 31.41
CA VAL A 194 -19.71 4.44 32.67
C VAL A 194 -19.27 2.99 32.63
N VAL A 195 -18.11 2.70 33.22
CA VAL A 195 -17.68 1.33 33.48
C VAL A 195 -18.13 1.00 34.90
N ALA A 196 -19.20 0.23 35.03
CA ALA A 196 -19.57 -0.38 36.30
C ALA A 196 -18.91 -1.75 36.42
N GLU A 197 -18.45 -2.13 37.62
CA GLU A 197 -17.97 -3.49 37.86
C GLU A 197 -19.09 -4.48 37.49
N THR A 198 -18.74 -5.47 36.69
CA THR A 198 -19.69 -6.47 36.21
C THR A 198 -20.13 -7.31 37.41
N VAL A 199 -21.41 -7.22 37.80
CA VAL A 199 -22.00 -8.27 38.64
C VAL A 199 -22.11 -9.49 37.73
N VAL A 200 -21.20 -10.45 37.93
CA VAL A 200 -21.26 -11.78 37.31
C VAL A 200 -22.47 -12.53 37.87
#